data_AF-A0A939UVU1-F1
#
_entry.id   AF-A0A939UVU1-F1
#
_cell.length_a   1.000
_cell.length_b   1.000
_cell.length_c   1.000
_cell.angle_alpha   90.00
_cell.angle_beta   90.00
_cell.angle_gamma   90.00
#
_symmetry.space_group_name_H-M   'P 1'
#
loop_
_entity.id
_entity.type
_entity.pdbx_description
1 polymer ?
#
loop_
_entity_poly.entity_id
_entity_poly.type
_entity_poly.pdbx_seq_one_letter_code
_entity_poly.pdbx_strand_id
1 'polypeptide(L)' 'MRCMCRECGTYMVQADDASLGCICPECFNRCRDCLGTDSVMSREELAAMKDDPAAAALFFARREEE' A
#
# COMPACT_ATOMS: atom_id res chain seq x y z
N MET A 1 11.60 0.78 6.34
CA MET A 1 10.75 1.05 7.54
C MET A 1 10.72 -0.21 8.39
N ARG A 2 10.77 -0.13 9.72
CA ARG A 2 10.63 -1.30 10.61
C ARG A 2 9.27 -1.22 11.30
N CYS A 3 8.41 -2.22 11.10
CA CYS A 3 7.07 -2.26 11.68
C CYS A 3 6.92 -3.45 12.66
N MET A 4 5.93 -3.32 13.55
CA MET A 4 5.59 -4.31 14.57
C MET A 4 4.25 -4.96 14.19
N CYS A 5 4.12 -6.27 14.36
CA CYS A 5 2.90 -6.99 14.04
C CYS A 5 1.76 -6.58 14.99
N ARG A 6 0.59 -6.20 14.43
CA ARG A 6 -0.59 -5.83 15.23
C ARG A 6 -1.22 -7.01 15.98
N GLU A 7 -0.99 -8.23 15.52
CA GLU A 7 -1.58 -9.44 16.10
C GLU A 7 -0.80 -9.93 17.33
N CYS A 8 0.54 -9.85 17.29
CA CYS A 8 1.40 -10.48 18.31
C CYS A 8 2.55 -9.61 18.82
N GLY A 9 2.75 -8.40 18.29
CA GLY A 9 3.80 -7.49 18.75
C GLY A 9 5.22 -7.82 18.28
N THR A 10 5.42 -8.89 17.51
CA THR A 10 6.75 -9.25 16.99
C THR A 10 7.18 -8.31 15.86
N TYR A 11 8.49 -8.04 15.77
CA TYR A 11 9.05 -7.32 14.63
C TYR A 11 8.81 -8.06 13.31
N MET A 12 8.34 -7.32 12.31
CA MET A 12 8.04 -7.89 11.00
C MET A 12 9.26 -7.84 10.08
N VAL A 13 9.33 -8.80 9.16
CA VAL A 13 10.39 -8.92 8.15
C VAL A 13 9.80 -8.55 6.80
N GLN A 14 10.54 -7.81 5.97
CA GLN A 14 10.09 -7.51 4.61
C GLN A 14 9.99 -8.81 3.81
N ALA A 15 8.92 -8.98 3.04
CA ALA A 15 8.82 -10.09 2.11
C ALA A 15 9.62 -9.80 0.84
N ASP A 16 10.30 -10.83 0.34
CA ASP A 16 11.12 -10.77 -0.88
C ASP A 16 10.39 -11.35 -2.10
N ASP A 17 9.08 -11.62 -1.96
CA ASP A 17 8.23 -12.17 -3.01
C ASP A 17 7.49 -11.08 -3.79
N ALA A 18 6.74 -11.50 -4.82
CA ALA A 18 6.00 -10.57 -5.69
C ALA A 18 4.83 -9.87 -4.98
N SER A 19 4.38 -10.36 -3.82
CA SER A 19 3.35 -9.71 -3.03
C SER A 19 4.01 -8.73 -2.06
N LEU A 20 3.81 -7.42 -2.27
CA LEU A 20 4.47 -6.44 -1.43
C LEU A 20 3.95 -6.55 0.01
N GLY A 21 4.83 -6.37 0.99
CA GLY A 21 4.44 -6.40 2.39
C GLY A 21 5.57 -6.81 3.32
N CYS A 22 5.28 -6.74 4.61
CA CYS A 22 6.08 -7.39 5.65
C CYS A 22 5.30 -8.59 6.21
N ILE A 23 5.99 -9.69 6.51
CA ILE A 23 5.43 -10.89 7.12
C ILE A 23 5.91 -11.00 8.57
N CYS A 24 5.00 -11.35 9.47
CA CYS A 24 5.37 -11.71 10.84
C CYS A 24 5.96 -13.13 10.87
N PRO A 25 7.17 -13.35 11.45
CA PRO A 25 7.76 -14.68 11.53
C PRO A 25 7.06 -15.63 12.51
N GLU A 26 6.22 -15.10 13.41
CA GLU A 26 5.55 -15.90 14.45
C GLU A 26 4.13 -16.31 14.04
N CYS A 27 3.32 -15.35 13.60
CA CYS A 27 1.92 -15.60 13.27
C CYS A 27 1.62 -15.55 11.76
N PHE A 28 2.63 -15.30 10.92
CA PHE A 28 2.52 -15.22 9.46
C PHE A 28 1.56 -14.16 8.92
N ASN A 29 1.04 -13.26 9.76
CA ASN A 29 0.24 -12.13 9.30
C ASN A 29 1.06 -11.24 8.36
N ARG A 30 0.48 -10.85 7.23
CA ARG A 30 1.10 -9.97 6.22
C ARG A 30 0.53 -8.55 6.34
N CYS A 31 1.41 -7.58 6.55
CA CYS A 31 1.09 -6.16 6.63
C CYS A 31 1.51 -5.43 5.35
N ARG A 32 0.66 -4.53 4.86
CA ARG A 32 0.89 -3.74 3.63
C ARG A 32 0.91 -2.23 3.86
N ASP A 33 0.56 -1.80 5.06
CA ASP A 33 0.34 -0.40 5.41
C ASP A 33 1.54 0.52 5.12
N CYS A 34 2.77 0.02 5.29
CA CYS A 34 3.99 0.78 5.00
C CYS A 34 4.42 0.75 3.51
N LEU A 35 3.94 -0.22 2.74
CA LEU A 35 4.33 -0.45 1.34
C LEU A 35 3.23 -0.07 0.34
N GLY A 36 2.12 0.50 0.82
CA GLY A 36 1.01 0.98 -0.01
C GLY A 36 -0.07 -0.08 -0.24
N THR A 37 -0.96 0.16 -1.20
CA THR A 37 -2.15 -0.65 -1.47
C THR A 37 -1.87 -2.02 -2.10
N ASP A 38 -0.61 -2.35 -2.40
CA ASP A 38 -0.24 -3.58 -3.14
C ASP A 38 -1.01 -3.72 -4.47
N SER A 39 -1.52 -2.59 -4.98
CA SER A 39 -2.23 -2.50 -6.24
C SER A 39 -1.24 -2.09 -7.32
N VAL A 40 -0.67 -3.09 -8.00
CA VAL A 40 0.07 -2.84 -9.23
C VAL A 40 -0.97 -2.53 -10.31
N MET A 41 -0.93 -1.32 -10.87
CA MET A 41 -1.81 -0.91 -11.96
C MET A 41 -1.05 -0.93 -13.28
N SER A 42 -1.65 -1.48 -14.33
CA SER A 42 -1.15 -1.33 -15.69
C SER A 42 -1.22 0.12 -16.16
N ARG A 43 -0.46 0.45 -17.20
CA ARG A 43 -0.46 1.78 -17.79
C ARG A 43 -1.85 2.13 -18.35
N GLU A 44 -2.54 1.14 -18.88
CA GLU A 44 -3.87 1.27 -19.48
C GLU A 44 -4.94 1.55 -18.39
N GLU A 45 -4.86 0.87 -17.24
CA GLU A 45 -5.73 1.15 -16.09
C GLU A 45 -5.50 2.56 -15.53
N LEU A 46 -4.23 3.00 -15.44
CA LEU A 46 -3.89 4.37 -15.06
C LEU A 46 -4.44 5.40 -16.06
N ALA A 47 -4.36 5.11 -17.37
CA ALA A 47 -4.88 5.99 -18.40
C ALA A 47 -6.42 6.11 -18.35
N ALA A 48 -7.12 5.01 -18.07
CA ALA A 48 -8.57 5.00 -17.95
C ALA A 48 -9.09 5.85 -16.76
N MET A 49 -8.31 5.95 -15.68
CA MET A 49 -8.67 6.78 -14.52
C MET A 49 -8.53 8.29 -14.76
N LYS A 50 -7.87 8.71 -15.85
CA LYS A 50 -7.66 10.14 -16.15
C LYS A 50 -8.98 10.92 -16.25
N ASP A 51 -10.00 10.30 -16.83
CA ASP A 51 -11.30 10.92 -17.08
C ASP A 51 -12.34 10.58 -16.00
N ASP A 52 -11.95 9.83 -14.96
CA ASP A 52 -12.82 9.53 -13.82
C ASP A 52 -12.85 10.73 -12.84
N PRO A 53 -14.01 11.42 -12.69
CA PRO A 53 -14.13 12.55 -11.79
C PRO A 53 -13.87 12.18 -10.31
N ALA A 54 -14.10 10.93 -9.90
CA ALA A 54 -13.79 10.47 -8.55
C ALA A 54 -12.27 10.30 -8.34
N ALA A 55 -11.57 9.75 -9.33
CA ALA A 55 -10.12 9.64 -9.31
C ALA A 55 -9.46 11.03 -9.33
N ALA A 56 -9.99 11.97 -10.11
CA ALA A 56 -9.50 13.35 -10.16
C ALA A 56 -9.57 14.04 -8.79
N ALA A 57 -10.66 13.84 -8.05
CA ALA A 57 -10.83 14.39 -6.71
C ALA A 57 -9.90 13.72 -5.66
N LEU A 58 -9.65 12.42 -5.77
CA LEU A 58 -8.81 11.69 -4.82
C LEU A 58 -7.31 11.92 -5.02
N PHE A 59 -6.85 12.00 -6.27
CA PHE A 59 -5.42 12.04 -6.60
C PHE A 59 -4.88 13.42 -6.96
N PHE A 60 -5.73 14.32 -7.47
CA PHE A 60 -5.30 15.62 -7.99
C PHE A 60 -5.96 16.83 -7.32
N ALA A 61 -6.81 16.62 -6.31
CA ALA A 61 -7.19 17.71 -5.40
C ALA A 61 -5.95 18.15 -4.63
N ARG A 62 -5.33 19.24 -5.11
CA ARG A 62 -4.22 19.93 -4.47
C ARG A 62 -4.61 20.14 -3.00
N ARG A 63 -3.84 19.55 -2.06
CA ARG A 63 -3.90 19.97 -0.65
C ARG A 63 -3.51 21.44 -0.64
N GLU A 64 -4.50 22.33 -0.60
CA GLU A 64 -4.29 23.69 -0.15
C GLU A 64 -4.05 23.58 1.36
N GLU A 65 -2.77 23.45 1.73
CA GLU A 65 -2.33 23.60 3.11
C GLU A 65 -2.31 25.10 3.42
N GLU A 66 -3.23 25.55 4.28
CA GLU A 66 -3.12 26.78 5.07
C GLU A 66 -2.39 26.49 6.39
#